data_AF-A0A818WVP5-F1
#
_entry.id   AF-A0A818WVP5-F1
#
_cell.length_a   1.000
_cell.length_b   1.000
_cell.length_c   1.000
_cell.angle_alpha   90.00
_cell.angle_beta   90.00
_cell.angle_gamma   90.00
#
_symmetry.space_group_name_H-M   'P 1'
#
loop_
_entity.id
_entity.type
_entity.pdbx_description
1 polymer ?
#
loop_
_entity_poly.entity_id
_entity_poly.type
_entity_poly.pdbx_seq_one_letter_code
_entity_poly.pdbx_strand_id
1 'polypeptide(L)'
;MVSGITDVQHIFTHRNVYEQGDIYIKQFGILTPNSLILVKGAHFKRHATITLPLFRRGKITNNIDLIVDCTDKLLANWRTRPNKHVHCDIVQQCQNLMLQIFGLIGFDYDLEMLDERGSDQNELGKALFDLLKAAEFIIFAPTFMGKLYTTFSGRHRRAKAIIKKYLYKMIENEMA
;
A
#
# COMPACT_ATOMS: atom_id res chain seq x y z
N MET A 1 23.38 18.14 9.18
CA MET A 1 23.14 17.41 7.92
C MET A 1 23.68 16.01 8.14
N VAL A 2 22.87 14.97 7.98
CA VAL A 2 23.32 13.57 8.15
C VAL A 2 23.96 13.18 6.83
N SER A 3 25.28 12.96 6.79
CA SER A 3 25.98 12.62 5.54
C SER A 3 26.90 11.41 5.67
N GLY A 4 27.24 10.98 6.90
CA GLY A 4 28.07 9.81 7.16
C GLY A 4 27.29 8.56 7.53
N ILE A 5 27.84 7.38 7.19
CA ILE A 5 27.32 6.07 7.64
C ILE A 5 27.25 6.00 9.18
N THR A 6 28.20 6.63 9.87
CA THR A 6 28.25 6.75 11.32
C THR A 6 27.06 7.54 11.89
N ASP A 7 26.65 8.60 11.21
CA ASP A 7 25.51 9.42 11.63
C ASP A 7 24.20 8.64 11.48
N VAL A 8 24.07 7.90 10.37
CA VAL A 8 22.93 7.02 10.11
C VAL A 8 22.84 5.93 11.18
N GLN A 9 23.96 5.26 11.45
CA GLN A 9 24.01 4.23 12.49
C GLN A 9 23.65 4.79 13.87
N HIS A 10 24.18 5.96 14.21
CA HIS A 10 23.87 6.64 15.47
C HIS A 10 22.36 6.93 15.61
N ILE A 11 21.70 7.38 14.54
CA ILE A 11 20.26 7.63 14.54
C ILE A 11 19.46 6.34 14.76
N PHE A 12 19.85 5.25 14.11
CA PHE A 12 19.15 3.97 14.26
C PHE A 12 19.37 3.34 15.64
N THR A 13 20.56 3.46 16.23
CA THR A 13 20.85 2.92 17.58
C THR A 13 20.23 3.78 18.69
N HIS A 14 20.06 5.08 18.48
CA HIS A 14 19.49 6.02 19.45
C HIS A 14 18.09 6.49 19.05
N ARG A 15 17.27 5.60 18.48
CA ARG A 15 15.92 5.93 18.00
C ARG A 15 14.99 6.50 19.09
N ASN A 16 15.29 6.27 20.36
CA ASN A 16 14.58 6.87 21.50
C ASN A 16 14.87 8.36 21.70
N VAL A 17 15.98 8.88 21.17
CA VAL A 17 16.40 10.29 21.26
C VAL A 17 15.84 11.10 20.09
N TYR A 18 15.65 10.47 18.93
CA TYR A 18 15.15 11.13 17.73
C TYR A 18 13.65 10.92 17.55
N GLU A 19 12.90 12.02 17.53
CA GLU A 19 11.50 11.98 17.14
C GLU A 19 11.37 11.87 15.61
N GLN A 20 10.39 11.09 15.15
CA GLN A 20 9.96 11.14 13.75
C GLN A 20 9.59 12.58 13.39
N GLY A 21 10.09 13.05 12.23
CA GLY A 21 9.89 14.42 11.78
C GLY A 21 8.41 14.79 11.69
N ASP A 22 8.10 15.97 12.22
CA ASP A 22 6.75 16.56 12.31
C ASP A 22 5.98 16.58 10.99
N ILE A 23 6.70 16.74 9.87
CA ILE A 23 6.14 16.77 8.52
C ILE A 23 5.51 15.42 8.18
N TYR A 24 6.22 14.31 8.41
CA TYR A 24 5.71 12.97 8.11
C TYR A 24 4.50 12.63 8.98
N ILE A 25 4.54 12.98 10.27
CA ILE A 25 3.44 12.72 11.19
C ILE A 25 2.18 13.50 10.77
N LYS A 26 2.33 14.78 10.47
CA LYS A 26 1.22 15.66 10.08
C LYS A 26 0.59 15.25 8.75
N GLN A 27 1.39 14.87 7.75
CA GLN A 27 0.87 14.51 6.42
C GLN A 27 0.21 13.12 6.41
N PHE A 28 0.86 12.09 6.96
CA PHE A 28 0.26 10.76 7.04
C PHE A 28 -0.94 10.73 7.98
N GLY A 29 -0.96 11.59 9.03
CA GLY A 29 -2.07 11.73 9.95
C GLY A 29 -3.36 12.24 9.29
N ILE A 30 -3.25 12.97 8.17
CA ILE A 30 -4.41 13.40 7.37
C ILE A 30 -5.08 12.21 6.69
N LEU A 31 -4.28 11.30 6.12
CA LEU A 31 -4.78 10.13 5.39
C LEU A 31 -5.33 9.05 6.32
N THR A 32 -4.54 8.70 7.33
CA THR A 32 -4.78 7.54 8.20
C THR A 32 -4.42 7.90 9.64
N PRO A 33 -5.33 8.59 10.36
CA PRO A 33 -5.11 8.86 11.77
C PRO A 33 -4.96 7.53 12.53
N ASN A 34 -4.00 7.46 13.46
CA ASN A 34 -3.68 6.28 14.25
C ASN A 34 -3.19 5.06 13.45
N SER A 35 -2.60 5.26 12.27
CA SER A 35 -1.95 4.17 11.55
C SER A 35 -0.72 3.63 12.30
N LEU A 36 -0.36 2.37 12.03
CA LEU A 36 0.81 1.69 12.63
C LEU A 36 2.10 2.51 12.51
N ILE A 37 2.24 3.26 11.41
CA ILE A 37 3.44 4.06 11.09
C ILE A 37 3.55 5.31 11.97
N LEU A 38 2.41 5.78 12.52
CA LEU A 38 2.30 7.03 13.29
C LEU A 38 2.19 6.81 14.80
N VAL A 39 1.69 5.66 15.23
CA VAL A 39 1.59 5.34 16.66
C VAL A 39 2.99 5.13 17.25
N LYS A 40 3.18 5.54 18.50
CA LYS A 40 4.43 5.39 19.26
C LYS A 40 4.22 4.55 20.52
N GLY A 41 5.32 4.13 21.14
CA GLY A 41 5.31 3.50 22.46
C GLY A 41 4.51 2.20 22.54
N ALA A 42 3.64 2.10 23.55
CA ALA A 42 2.85 0.89 23.82
C ALA A 42 1.88 0.52 22.68
N HIS A 43 1.26 1.52 22.04
CA HIS A 43 0.36 1.29 20.91
C HIS A 43 1.09 0.73 19.69
N PHE A 44 2.27 1.28 19.38
CA PHE A 44 3.13 0.72 18.34
C PHE A 44 3.51 -0.72 18.64
N LYS A 45 4.01 -0.99 19.86
CA LYS A 45 4.39 -2.35 20.27
C LYS A 45 3.23 -3.32 20.07
N ARG A 46 2.03 -2.97 20.55
CA ARG A 46 0.84 -3.81 20.41
C ARG A 46 0.50 -4.11 18.96
N HIS A 47 0.42 -3.10 18.09
CA HIS A 47 0.11 -3.33 16.68
C HIS A 47 1.23 -4.07 15.94
N ALA A 48 2.50 -3.72 16.21
CA ALA A 48 3.65 -4.37 15.61
C ALA A 48 3.76 -5.86 15.99
N THR A 49 3.41 -6.23 17.23
CA THR A 49 3.36 -7.64 17.65
C THR A 49 2.37 -8.47 16.84
N ILE A 50 1.29 -7.86 16.35
CA ILE A 50 0.29 -8.54 15.50
C ILE A 50 0.73 -8.53 14.03
N THR A 51 1.20 -7.39 13.53
CA THR A 51 1.45 -7.19 12.09
C THR A 51 2.82 -7.72 11.64
N LEU A 52 3.91 -7.49 12.40
CA LEU A 52 5.26 -7.87 11.95
C LEU A 52 5.48 -9.38 11.76
N PRO A 53 4.86 -10.29 12.54
CA PRO A 53 4.97 -11.72 12.28
C PRO A 53 4.52 -12.14 10.88
N LEU A 54 3.57 -11.42 10.28
CA LEU A 54 3.10 -11.68 8.91
C LEU A 54 4.20 -11.45 7.86
N PHE A 55 5.16 -10.56 8.16
CA PHE A 55 6.28 -10.21 7.28
C PHE A 55 7.59 -10.94 7.64
N ARG A 56 7.54 -11.99 8.46
CA ARG A 56 8.74 -12.78 8.76
C ARG A 56 9.17 -13.60 7.55
N ARG A 57 10.48 -13.80 7.41
CA ARG A 57 11.09 -14.55 6.29
C ARG A 57 10.37 -15.87 5.99
N GLY A 58 10.07 -16.68 7.01
CA GLY A 58 9.41 -17.97 6.83
C GLY A 58 7.97 -17.89 6.30
N LYS A 59 7.26 -16.77 6.51
CA LYS A 59 5.95 -16.52 5.91
C LYS A 59 6.09 -16.01 4.48
N ILE A 60 7.08 -15.15 4.21
CA ILE A 60 7.34 -14.63 2.86
C ILE A 60 7.80 -15.74 1.92
N THR A 61 8.67 -16.66 2.37
CA THR A 61 9.18 -17.75 1.53
C THR A 61 8.07 -18.66 1.00
N ASN A 62 7.02 -18.87 1.79
CA ASN A 62 5.86 -19.68 1.39
C ASN A 62 5.01 -19.01 0.31
N ASN A 63 5.23 -17.72 0.04
CA ASN A 63 4.52 -16.95 -0.98
C ASN A 63 5.38 -16.69 -2.23
N ILE A 64 6.60 -17.25 -2.31
CA ILE A 64 7.47 -17.04 -3.47
C ILE A 64 6.82 -17.59 -4.74
N ASP A 65 6.27 -18.80 -4.68
CA ASP A 65 5.61 -19.42 -5.83
C ASP A 65 4.44 -18.54 -6.32
N LEU A 66 3.64 -18.00 -5.39
CA LEU A 66 2.56 -17.06 -5.70
C LEU A 66 3.06 -15.77 -6.39
N ILE A 67 4.18 -15.22 -5.91
CA ILE A 67 4.79 -14.03 -6.52
C ILE A 67 5.29 -14.35 -7.94
N VAL A 68 5.89 -15.53 -8.13
CA VAL A 68 6.32 -16.02 -9.45
C VAL A 68 5.11 -16.18 -10.37
N ASP A 69 4.04 -16.82 -9.92
CA ASP A 69 2.81 -17.02 -10.70
C ASP A 69 2.18 -15.69 -11.13
N CYS A 70 2.12 -14.70 -10.23
CA CYS A 70 1.63 -13.36 -10.55
C CYS A 70 2.52 -12.67 -11.61
N THR A 71 3.83 -12.86 -11.50
CA THR A 71 4.80 -12.29 -12.45
C THR A 71 4.70 -12.97 -13.81
N ASP A 72 4.58 -14.29 -13.85
CA ASP A 72 4.40 -15.07 -15.07
C ASP A 72 3.09 -14.74 -15.77
N LYS A 73 2.00 -14.53 -15.02
CA LYS A 73 0.72 -14.04 -15.55
C LYS A 73 0.88 -12.67 -16.22
N LEU A 74 1.59 -11.74 -15.60
CA LEU A 74 1.88 -10.43 -16.20
C LEU A 74 2.73 -10.56 -17.47
N LEU A 75 3.79 -11.38 -17.44
CA LEU A 75 4.67 -11.60 -18.59
C LEU A 75 3.94 -12.30 -19.75
N ALA A 76 3.05 -13.23 -19.46
CA ALA A 76 2.20 -13.86 -20.47
C ALA A 76 1.32 -12.82 -21.17
N ASN A 77 0.70 -11.91 -20.42
CA ASN A 77 -0.09 -10.81 -20.99
C ASN A 77 0.76 -9.84 -21.83
N TRP A 78 2.03 -9.65 -21.51
CA TRP A 78 2.92 -8.85 -22.36
C TRP A 78 3.24 -9.55 -23.68
N ARG A 79 3.47 -10.87 -23.63
CA ARG A 79 3.81 -11.67 -24.81
C ARG A 79 2.66 -11.84 -25.79
N THR A 80 1.41 -11.77 -25.33
CA THR A 80 0.23 -11.86 -26.21
C THR A 80 -0.07 -10.56 -26.96
N ARG A 81 0.56 -9.44 -26.60
CA ARG A 81 0.32 -8.14 -27.23
C ARG A 81 1.13 -7.98 -28.53
N PRO A 82 0.54 -7.39 -29.58
CA PRO A 82 1.23 -7.18 -30.84
C PRO A 82 2.39 -6.18 -30.69
N ASN A 83 3.55 -6.49 -31.31
CA ASN A 83 4.82 -5.75 -31.26
C ASN A 83 4.75 -4.25 -31.63
N LYS A 84 3.61 -3.73 -32.08
CA LYS A 84 3.44 -2.35 -32.53
C LYS A 84 2.99 -1.36 -31.42
N HIS A 85 2.71 -1.83 -30.21
CA HIS A 85 2.13 -1.01 -29.12
C HIS A 85 2.90 -1.11 -27.79
N VAL A 86 4.24 -1.12 -27.83
CA VAL A 86 5.05 -1.12 -26.60
C VAL A 86 5.21 0.31 -26.05
N HIS A 87 4.08 0.95 -25.75
CA HIS A 87 4.01 2.02 -24.74
C HIS A 87 3.20 1.48 -23.56
N CYS A 88 3.74 0.44 -22.92
CA CYS A 88 3.21 -0.01 -21.64
C CYS A 88 3.66 0.98 -20.57
N ASP A 89 2.70 1.55 -19.83
CA ASP A 89 3.00 2.24 -18.59
C ASP A 89 3.51 1.20 -17.57
N ILE A 90 4.83 1.01 -17.55
CA ILE A 90 5.51 0.05 -16.67
C ILE A 90 5.21 0.37 -15.21
N VAL A 91 5.06 1.66 -14.86
CA VAL A 91 4.75 2.07 -13.48
C VAL A 91 3.39 1.54 -13.08
N GLN A 92 2.37 1.75 -13.91
CA GLN A 92 1.02 1.23 -13.65
C GLN A 92 1.00 -0.30 -13.57
N GLN A 93 1.75 -0.99 -14.45
CA GLN A 93 1.77 -2.45 -14.47
C GLN A 93 2.48 -3.04 -13.24
N CYS A 94 3.59 -2.44 -12.81
CA CYS A 94 4.25 -2.77 -11.56
C CYS A 94 3.33 -2.52 -10.36
N GLN A 95 2.59 -1.41 -10.35
CA GLN A 95 1.63 -1.12 -9.29
C GLN A 95 0.49 -2.17 -9.25
N ASN A 96 -0.05 -2.56 -10.41
CA ASN A 96 -1.08 -3.60 -10.50
C ASN A 96 -0.56 -4.95 -10.01
N LEU A 97 0.67 -5.32 -10.39
CA LEU A 97 1.33 -6.53 -9.91
C LEU A 97 1.51 -6.51 -8.38
N MET A 98 2.03 -5.42 -7.84
CA MET A 98 2.22 -5.28 -6.39
C MET A 98 0.90 -5.35 -5.65
N LEU A 99 -0.15 -4.69 -6.15
CA LEU A 99 -1.48 -4.76 -5.55
C LEU A 99 -2.02 -6.19 -5.59
N GLN A 100 -1.92 -6.90 -6.73
CA GLN A 100 -2.34 -8.28 -6.86
C GLN A 100 -1.67 -9.18 -5.80
N ILE A 101 -0.34 -9.07 -5.69
CA ILE A 101 0.45 -9.84 -4.72
C ILE A 101 0.02 -9.48 -3.29
N PHE A 102 -0.18 -8.21 -2.97
CA PHE A 102 -0.62 -7.79 -1.64
C PHE A 102 -2.05 -8.24 -1.32
N GLY A 103 -2.96 -8.25 -2.29
CA GLY A 103 -4.32 -8.76 -2.14
C GLY A 103 -4.30 -10.23 -1.73
N LEU A 104 -3.54 -11.03 -2.46
CA LEU A 104 -3.43 -12.47 -2.22
C LEU A 104 -2.68 -12.79 -0.93
N ILE A 105 -1.48 -12.24 -0.72
CA ILE A 105 -0.68 -12.56 0.47
C ILE A 105 -1.29 -11.96 1.75
N GLY A 106 -1.80 -10.73 1.66
CA GLY A 106 -2.25 -9.98 2.83
C GLY A 106 -3.68 -10.29 3.26
N PHE A 107 -4.54 -10.68 2.31
CA PHE A 107 -5.97 -10.79 2.53
C PHE A 107 -6.60 -12.04 1.90
N ASP A 108 -5.80 -12.93 1.30
CA ASP A 108 -6.29 -14.08 0.51
C ASP A 108 -7.35 -13.67 -0.52
N TYR A 109 -7.18 -12.48 -1.11
CA TYR A 109 -8.18 -11.86 -1.97
C TYR A 109 -7.61 -11.59 -3.36
N ASP A 110 -8.22 -12.19 -4.38
CA ASP A 110 -7.88 -11.92 -5.77
C ASP A 110 -8.44 -10.55 -6.19
N LEU A 111 -7.53 -9.60 -6.45
CA LEU A 111 -7.89 -8.26 -6.92
C LEU A 111 -8.02 -8.18 -8.45
N GLU A 112 -7.82 -9.29 -9.17
CA GLU A 112 -7.97 -9.40 -10.63
C GLU A 112 -7.24 -8.26 -11.40
N MET A 113 -6.16 -7.72 -10.83
CA MET A 113 -5.47 -6.52 -11.33
C MET A 113 -4.71 -6.79 -12.62
N LEU A 114 -4.43 -8.06 -12.86
CA LEU A 114 -3.67 -8.54 -14.00
C LEU A 114 -4.58 -8.97 -15.15
N ASP A 115 -5.91 -8.98 -14.98
CA ASP A 115 -6.84 -9.44 -16.01
C ASP A 115 -7.25 -8.30 -16.95
N GLU A 116 -7.06 -8.50 -18.26
CA GLU A 116 -7.34 -7.47 -19.28
C GLU A 116 -8.84 -7.10 -19.36
N ARG A 117 -9.72 -8.02 -18.98
CA ARG A 117 -11.18 -7.78 -18.88
C ARG A 117 -11.62 -7.26 -17.51
N GLY A 118 -10.79 -7.43 -16.47
CA GLY A 118 -11.12 -7.21 -15.06
C GLY A 118 -10.70 -5.84 -14.51
N SER A 119 -9.72 -5.17 -15.14
CA SER A 119 -9.20 -3.89 -14.60
C SER A 119 -10.27 -2.78 -14.52
N ASP A 120 -11.31 -2.87 -15.36
CA ASP A 120 -12.44 -1.93 -15.30
C ASP A 120 -13.56 -2.35 -14.32
N GLN A 121 -13.55 -3.59 -13.85
CA GLN A 121 -14.59 -4.16 -12.98
C GLN A 121 -14.18 -4.27 -11.51
N ASN A 122 -12.87 -4.33 -11.19
CA ASN A 122 -12.45 -4.44 -9.80
C ASN A 122 -12.58 -3.09 -9.04
N GLU A 123 -13.73 -2.93 -8.38
CA GLU A 123 -14.08 -1.75 -7.58
C GLU A 123 -13.07 -1.48 -6.46
N LEU A 124 -12.64 -2.54 -5.76
CA LEU A 124 -11.66 -2.43 -4.66
C LEU A 124 -10.30 -1.99 -5.20
N GLY A 125 -9.90 -2.53 -6.35
CA GLY A 125 -8.63 -2.20 -6.95
C GLY A 125 -8.51 -0.74 -7.39
N LYS A 126 -9.54 -0.25 -8.06
CA LYS A 126 -9.66 1.18 -8.40
C LYS A 126 -9.64 2.06 -7.15
N ALA A 127 -10.30 1.64 -6.08
CA ALA A 127 -10.31 2.37 -4.82
C ALA A 127 -8.92 2.41 -4.15
N LEU A 128 -8.18 1.29 -4.13
CA LEU A 128 -6.81 1.25 -3.61
C LEU A 128 -5.88 2.18 -4.41
N PHE A 129 -6.00 2.14 -5.73
CA PHE A 129 -5.23 3.00 -6.61
C PHE A 129 -5.54 4.50 -6.43
N ASP A 130 -6.83 4.86 -6.34
CA ASP A 130 -7.25 6.22 -6.06
C ASP A 130 -6.76 6.70 -4.68
N LEU A 131 -6.71 5.80 -3.69
CA LEU A 131 -6.14 6.10 -2.37
C LEU A 131 -4.62 6.33 -2.46
N LEU A 132 -3.88 5.53 -3.22
CA LEU A 132 -2.43 5.70 -3.42
C LEU A 132 -2.11 7.04 -4.11
N LYS A 133 -2.86 7.41 -5.15
CA LYS A 133 -2.73 8.72 -5.80
C LYS A 133 -3.02 9.88 -4.86
N ALA A 134 -4.05 9.75 -4.02
CA ALA A 134 -4.33 10.75 -2.99
C ALA A 134 -3.19 10.84 -1.97
N ALA A 135 -2.59 9.70 -1.59
CA ALA A 135 -1.48 9.66 -0.66
C ALA A 135 -0.23 10.34 -1.24
N GLU A 136 0.12 10.04 -2.49
CA GLU A 136 1.21 10.70 -3.21
C GLU A 136 1.04 12.22 -3.21
N PHE A 137 -0.14 12.72 -3.58
CA PHE A 137 -0.43 14.16 -3.55
C PHE A 137 -0.27 14.74 -2.14
N ILE A 138 -0.83 14.10 -1.11
CA ILE A 138 -0.84 14.63 0.26
C ILE A 138 0.55 14.63 0.90
N ILE A 139 1.39 13.64 0.58
CA ILE A 139 2.75 13.55 1.11
C ILE A 139 3.60 14.75 0.64
N PHE A 140 3.44 15.17 -0.62
CA PHE A 140 4.22 16.27 -1.19
C PHE A 140 3.56 17.65 -1.10
N ALA A 141 2.24 17.71 -0.86
CA ALA A 141 1.52 18.97 -0.72
C ALA A 141 1.70 19.60 0.68
N PRO A 142 1.61 20.94 0.81
CA PRO A 142 1.49 21.59 2.12
C PRO A 142 0.30 21.05 2.94
N THR A 143 0.45 20.97 4.26
CA THR A 143 -0.51 20.29 5.17
C THR A 143 -1.94 20.84 5.06
N PHE A 144 -2.10 22.14 4.82
CA PHE A 144 -3.42 22.75 4.63
C PHE A 144 -4.09 22.29 3.32
N MET A 145 -3.32 22.12 2.24
CA MET A 145 -3.81 21.58 0.97
C MET A 145 -4.19 20.11 1.08
N GLY A 146 -3.41 19.33 1.83
CA GLY A 146 -3.73 17.92 2.08
C GLY A 146 -5.07 17.77 2.81
N LYS A 147 -5.29 18.57 3.86
CA LYS A 147 -6.59 18.61 4.57
C LYS A 147 -7.73 19.01 3.65
N LEU A 148 -7.55 20.07 2.86
CA LEU A 148 -8.54 20.54 1.90
C LEU A 148 -8.89 19.43 0.89
N TYR A 149 -7.88 18.78 0.33
CA TYR A 149 -8.07 17.68 -0.61
C TYR A 149 -8.87 16.53 -0.01
N THR A 150 -8.53 16.06 1.20
CA THR A 150 -9.30 14.95 1.82
C THR A 150 -10.77 15.30 2.10
N THR A 151 -11.06 16.57 2.40
CA THR A 151 -12.43 17.04 2.69
C THR A 151 -13.24 17.19 1.40
N PHE A 152 -12.66 17.79 0.36
CA PHE A 152 -13.38 18.15 -0.85
C PHE A 152 -13.34 17.06 -1.94
N SER A 153 -12.32 16.20 -1.96
CA SER A 153 -12.20 15.13 -2.95
C SER A 153 -13.26 14.04 -2.72
N GLY A 154 -14.32 14.07 -3.54
CA GLY A 154 -15.31 12.99 -3.58
C GLY A 154 -14.68 11.64 -3.95
N ARG A 155 -13.60 11.66 -4.75
CA ARG A 155 -12.85 10.48 -5.17
C ARG A 155 -12.17 9.79 -3.99
N HIS A 156 -11.45 10.54 -3.16
CA HIS A 156 -10.81 9.99 -1.95
C HIS A 156 -11.85 9.42 -0.96
N ARG A 157 -12.95 10.14 -0.73
CA ARG A 157 -14.03 9.67 0.15
C ARG A 157 -14.68 8.39 -0.37
N ARG A 158 -14.96 8.31 -1.67
CA ARG A 158 -15.51 7.11 -2.32
C ARG A 158 -14.55 5.93 -2.21
N ALA A 159 -13.27 6.14 -2.52
CA ALA A 159 -12.24 5.11 -2.40
C ALA A 159 -12.16 4.55 -0.97
N LYS A 160 -12.14 5.43 0.04
CA LYS A 160 -12.13 5.02 1.45
C LYS A 160 -13.37 4.22 1.85
N ALA A 161 -14.55 4.59 1.35
CA ALA A 161 -15.79 3.87 1.61
C ALA A 161 -15.78 2.47 1.00
N ILE A 162 -15.31 2.34 -0.25
CA ILE A 162 -15.17 1.04 -0.93
C ILE A 162 -14.19 0.14 -0.18
N ILE A 163 -12.99 0.64 0.14
CA ILE A 163 -11.98 -0.15 0.89
C ILE A 163 -12.58 -0.63 2.22
N LYS A 164 -13.28 0.24 2.95
CA LYS A 164 -13.91 -0.11 4.22
C LYS A 164 -14.98 -1.21 4.05
N LYS A 165 -15.81 -1.12 3.00
CA LYS A 165 -16.82 -2.12 2.66
C LYS A 165 -16.19 -3.50 2.44
N TYR A 166 -15.14 -3.58 1.62
CA TYR A 166 -14.47 -4.87 1.35
C TYR A 166 -13.73 -5.41 2.56
N LEU A 167 -13.10 -4.55 3.36
CA LEU A 167 -12.43 -4.97 4.59
C LEU A 167 -13.41 -5.62 5.58
N TYR A 168 -14.61 -5.06 5.76
CA TYR A 168 -15.63 -5.71 6.58
C TYR A 168 -16.09 -7.04 6.00
N LYS A 169 -16.30 -7.11 4.68
CA LYS A 169 -16.66 -8.36 4.01
C LYS A 169 -15.61 -9.46 4.22
N MET A 170 -14.32 -9.12 4.14
CA MET A 170 -13.23 -10.07 4.41
C MET A 170 -13.26 -10.54 5.87
N ILE A 171 -13.45 -9.63 6.82
CA ILE A 171 -13.55 -9.98 8.26
C ILE A 171 -14.76 -10.89 8.53
N GLU A 172 -15.91 -10.59 7.92
CA GLU A 172 -17.13 -11.39 8.08
C GLU A 172 -16.95 -12.81 7.52
N ASN A 173 -16.30 -12.94 6.36
CA ASN A 173 -16.02 -14.24 5.74
C ASN A 173 -15.08 -15.11 6.59
N GLU A 174 -14.08 -14.51 7.25
CA GLU A 174 -13.15 -15.23 8.15
C GLU A 174 -13.79 -15.67 9.47
N MET A 175 -14.91 -15.06 9.84
CA MET A 175 -15.64 -15.37 11.07
C MET A 175 -16.75 -16.43 10.88
N ALA A 176 -17.07 -16.80 9.64
CA ALA A 176 -18.12 -17.75 9.28
C ALA A 176 -17.57 -19.17 9.14
#